data_AF-A0A1F2RQG1-F1
#
_entry.id   AF-A0A1F2RQG1-F1
#
_cell.length_a   1.000
_cell.length_b   1.000
_cell.length_c   1.000
_cell.angle_alpha   90.00
_cell.angle_beta   90.00
_cell.angle_gamma   90.00
#
_symmetry.space_group_name_H-M   'P 1'
#
loop_
_entity.id
_entity.type
_entity.pdbx_description
1 polymer ?
#
loop_
_entity_poly.entity_id
_entity_poly.type
_entity_poly.pdbx_seq_one_letter_code
_entity_poly.pdbx_strand_id
1 'polypeptide(L)'
;MWSQLKNLTADELISALLKDGWRPDEASKSAIRGYIKSGSPNVRVTIHYHPKKTFGPNLLKALLADIGWAINDLKRLKLIK
;
A
#
# COMPACT_ATOMS: atom_id res chain seq x y z
N MET A 1 -7.76 15.43 -2.71
CA MET A 1 -7.24 14.08 -2.98
C MET A 1 -5.78 13.94 -2.56
N TRP A 2 -4.81 14.56 -3.25
CA TRP A 2 -3.38 14.42 -2.90
C TRP A 2 -3.03 14.89 -1.48
N SER A 3 -3.70 15.93 -0.98
CA SER A 3 -3.53 16.44 0.39
C SER A 3 -3.87 15.42 1.49
N GLN A 4 -4.74 14.45 1.20
CA GLN A 4 -5.09 13.36 2.11
C GLN A 4 -4.09 12.20 1.98
N LEU A 5 -3.75 11.83 0.74
CA LEU A 5 -2.83 10.73 0.47
C LEU A 5 -1.39 11.00 0.95
N LYS A 6 -0.89 12.23 0.80
CA LYS A 6 0.51 12.56 1.14
C LYS A 6 0.91 12.32 2.61
N ASN A 7 -0.08 12.16 3.49
CA ASN A 7 0.14 11.91 4.91
C ASN A 7 -0.04 10.43 5.29
N LEU A 8 -0.24 9.54 4.30
CA LEU A 8 -0.38 8.12 4.55
C LEU A 8 0.86 7.56 5.22
N THR A 9 0.63 6.94 6.36
CA THR A 9 1.62 6.16 7.10
C THR A 9 1.76 4.76 6.49
N ALA A 10 2.88 4.10 6.77
CA ALA A 10 3.06 2.70 6.40
C ALA A 10 1.98 1.79 7.01
N ASP A 11 1.52 2.07 8.25
CA ASP A 11 0.51 1.27 8.94
C ASP A 11 -0.88 1.40 8.27
N GLU A 12 -1.28 2.61 7.87
CA GLU A 12 -2.53 2.84 7.12
C GLU A 12 -2.50 2.14 5.77
N LEU A 13 -1.37 2.21 5.06
CA LEU A 13 -1.20 1.54 3.78
C LEU A 13 -1.29 0.02 3.91
N ILE A 14 -0.61 -0.54 4.92
CA ILE A 14 -0.67 -1.98 5.22
C ILE A 14 -2.11 -2.39 5.56
N SER A 15 -2.81 -1.62 6.40
CA SER A 15 -4.21 -1.88 6.74
C SER A 15 -5.10 -1.90 5.50
N ALA A 16 -4.88 -0.98 4.56
CA ALA A 16 -5.63 -0.92 3.31
C ALA A 16 -5.31 -2.11 2.38
N LEU A 17 -4.04 -2.51 2.25
CA LEU A 17 -3.65 -3.69 1.49
C LEU A 17 -4.35 -4.95 2.02
N LEU A 18 -4.34 -5.16 3.33
CA LEU A 18 -5.00 -6.31 3.95
C LEU A 18 -6.51 -6.30 3.70
N LYS A 19 -7.17 -5.13 3.83
CA LYS A 19 -8.61 -4.97 3.51
C LYS A 19 -8.92 -5.22 2.03
N ASP A 20 -7.98 -4.94 1.14
CA ASP A 20 -8.09 -5.19 -0.29
C ASP A 20 -7.75 -6.64 -0.69
N GLY A 21 -7.48 -7.50 0.29
CA GLY A 21 -7.24 -8.93 0.08
C GLY A 21 -5.80 -9.29 -0.26
N TRP A 22 -4.86 -8.34 -0.15
CA TRP A 22 -3.44 -8.64 -0.24
C TRP A 22 -3.00 -9.44 0.98
N ARG A 23 -2.05 -10.35 0.78
CA ARG A 23 -1.49 -11.20 1.83
C ARG A 23 -0.01 -10.90 2.03
N PRO A 24 0.50 -10.92 3.27
CA PRO A 24 1.93 -10.82 3.51
C PRO A 24 2.68 -11.91 2.75
N ASP A 25 3.79 -11.54 2.14
CA ASP A 25 4.74 -12.48 1.58
C ASP A 25 5.64 -12.99 2.71
N GLU A 26 5.46 -14.25 3.10
CA GLU A 26 6.21 -14.89 4.19
C GLU A 26 7.72 -14.93 3.94
N ALA A 27 8.16 -14.81 2.68
CA ALA A 27 9.58 -14.72 2.34
C ALA A 27 10.20 -13.38 2.74
N SER A 28 9.39 -12.36 3.01
CA SER A 28 9.86 -11.02 3.37
C SER A 28 10.24 -10.96 4.86
N LYS A 29 11.54 -10.88 5.14
CA LYS A 29 12.09 -10.68 6.49
C LYS A 29 12.65 -9.25 6.61
N SER A 30 12.51 -8.63 7.79
CA SER A 30 13.08 -7.32 8.14
C SER A 30 12.28 -6.08 7.69
N ALA A 31 12.95 -4.97 7.40
CA ALA A 31 12.36 -3.66 7.11
C ALA A 31 11.66 -3.56 5.75
N ILE A 32 11.80 -4.57 4.87
CA ILE A 32 11.08 -4.63 3.60
C ILE A 32 10.00 -5.69 3.73
N ARG A 33 8.74 -5.28 3.63
CA ARG A 33 7.57 -6.16 3.73
C ARG A 33 6.92 -6.32 2.36
N GLY A 34 6.98 -7.51 1.79
CA GLY A 34 6.27 -7.86 0.56
C GLY A 34 4.81 -8.19 0.85
N TYR A 35 3.94 -7.84 -0.09
CA TYR A 35 2.52 -8.20 -0.10
C TYR A 35 2.15 -8.71 -1.49
N ILE A 36 1.38 -9.79 -1.55
CA ILE A 36 0.97 -10.46 -2.78
C ILE A 36 -0.56 -10.40 -2.90
N LYS A 37 -1.06 -10.04 -4.08
CA LYS A 37 -2.46 -10.21 -4.47
C LYS A 37 -2.58 -11.38 -5.43
N SER A 38 -3.38 -12.37 -5.07
CA SER A 38 -3.67 -13.51 -5.95
C SER A 38 -4.42 -13.02 -7.19
N GLY A 39 -3.97 -13.46 -8.36
CA GLY A 39 -4.52 -13.08 -9.65
C GLY A 39 -3.93 -13.90 -10.79
N SER A 40 -4.11 -13.44 -12.02
CA SER A 40 -3.48 -14.03 -13.20
C SER A 40 -2.91 -12.90 -14.06
N PRO A 41 -1.65 -12.47 -13.83
CA PRO A 41 -0.67 -13.00 -12.87
C PRO A 41 -0.88 -12.52 -11.43
N ASN A 42 -0.19 -13.16 -10.48
CA ASN A 42 -0.05 -12.61 -9.13
C ASN A 42 0.74 -11.29 -9.19
N VAL A 43 0.33 -10.30 -8.38
CA VAL A 43 1.04 -9.03 -8.25
C VAL A 43 1.70 -8.96 -6.87
N ARG A 44 2.95 -8.48 -6.81
CA ARG A 44 3.70 -8.30 -5.57
C ARG A 44 4.13 -6.84 -5.44
N VAL A 45 3.89 -6.24 -4.27
CA VAL A 45 4.38 -4.90 -3.91
C VAL A 45 5.23 -5.00 -2.65
N THR A 46 6.26 -4.16 -2.55
CA THR A 46 7.15 -4.11 -1.38
C THR A 46 7.03 -2.77 -0.68
N ILE A 47 6.78 -2.82 0.63
CA ILE A 47 6.75 -1.64 1.49
C ILE A 47 8.02 -1.61 2.32
N HIS A 48 8.79 -0.51 2.20
CA HIS A 48 9.83 -0.19 3.17
C HIS A 48 9.16 0.29 4.46
N TYR A 49 9.12 -0.61 5.45
CA TYR A 49 8.49 -0.38 6.73
C TYR A 49 9.44 0.33 7.69
N HIS A 50 9.14 1.60 7.93
CA HIS A 50 9.65 2.35 9.08
C HIS A 50 8.45 2.82 9.91
N PRO A 51 8.35 2.41 11.19
CA PRO A 51 7.23 2.80 12.04
C PRO A 51 7.02 4.31 12.05
N LYS A 52 5.77 4.75 11.95
CA LYS A 52 5.35 6.17 12.03
C LYS A 52 5.94 7.12 10.98
N LYS A 53 6.63 6.63 9.94
CA LYS A 53 7.06 7.45 8.81
C LYS A 53 6.00 7.48 7.70
N THR A 54 5.86 8.64 7.10
CA THR A 54 5.14 8.82 5.83
C THR A 54 6.08 8.54 4.66
N PHE A 55 5.48 8.27 3.50
CA PHE A 55 6.23 8.08 2.26
C PHE A 55 6.57 9.44 1.64
N GLY A 56 7.75 9.52 1.02
CA GLY A 56 8.04 10.62 0.11
C GLY A 56 7.00 10.68 -1.01
N PRO A 57 6.62 11.88 -1.50
CA PRO A 57 5.50 12.05 -2.43
C PRO A 57 5.65 11.23 -3.72
N ASN A 58 6.86 11.13 -4.27
CA ASN A 58 7.12 10.36 -5.48
C ASN A 58 7.03 8.85 -5.23
N LEU A 59 7.57 8.38 -4.11
CA LEU A 59 7.49 6.98 -3.71
C LEU A 59 6.05 6.55 -3.50
N LEU A 60 5.24 7.38 -2.83
CA LEU A 60 3.83 7.08 -2.62
C LEU A 60 3.04 6.98 -3.93
N LYS A 61 3.30 7.89 -4.89
CA LYS A 61 2.65 7.85 -6.21
C LYS A 61 3.00 6.58 -6.98
N ALA A 62 4.29 6.22 -7.02
CA ALA A 62 4.74 4.99 -7.67
C ALA A 62 4.10 3.77 -7.02
N LEU A 63 4.09 3.70 -5.69
CA LEU A 63 3.49 2.59 -4.94
C LEU A 63 1.98 2.46 -5.19
N LEU A 64 1.24 3.56 -5.19
CA LEU A 64 -0.19 3.53 -5.51
C LEU A 64 -0.46 3.12 -6.96
N ALA A 65 0.42 3.49 -7.90
CA ALA A 65 0.33 3.06 -9.29
C ALA A 65 0.59 1.55 -9.42
N ASP A 66 1.59 1.01 -8.72
CA ASP A 66 1.89 -0.43 -8.71
C ASP A 66 0.75 -1.25 -8.06
N ILE A 67 0.10 -0.69 -7.03
CA ILE A 67 -1.07 -1.31 -6.38
C ILE A 67 -2.31 -1.26 -7.29
N GLY A 68 -2.44 -0.22 -8.12
CA GLY A 68 -3.51 -0.07 -9.11
C GLY A 68 -4.87 0.34 -8.52
N TRP A 69 -4.91 0.94 -7.34
CA TRP A 69 -6.18 1.41 -6.74
C TRP A 69 -6.75 2.62 -7.48
N ALA A 70 -8.00 2.49 -7.92
CA ALA A 70 -8.76 3.63 -8.43
C ALA A 70 -9.32 4.48 -7.27
N ILE A 71 -9.87 5.66 -7.59
CA ILE A 71 -10.48 6.56 -6.60
C ILE A 71 -11.56 5.85 -5.77
N ASN A 72 -12.34 4.96 -6.39
CA ASN A 72 -13.37 4.19 -5.70
C ASN A 72 -12.78 3.20 -4.69
N ASP A 73 -11.63 2.59 -5.00
CA ASP A 73 -10.91 1.74 -4.05
C ASP A 73 -10.35 2.55 -2.90
N LEU A 74 -9.75 3.72 -3.18
CA LEU A 74 -9.23 4.60 -2.12
C LEU A 74 -10.34 5.04 -1.14
N LYS A 75 -11.56 5.28 -1.63
CA LYS A 75 -12.73 5.55 -0.79
C LYS A 75 -13.19 4.30 -0.02
N ARG A 76 -13.33 3.16 -0.69
CA ARG A 76 -13.70 1.86 -0.08
C ARG A 76 -12.73 1.47 1.04
N LEU A 77 -11.45 1.76 0.86
CA LEU A 77 -10.36 1.47 1.80
C LEU A 77 -10.16 2.56 2.86
N LYS A 78 -10.97 3.63 2.82
CA LYS A 78 -10.97 4.76 3.75
C LYS A 78 -9.65 5.55 3.80
N LEU A 79 -8.95 5.62 2.66
CA LEU A 79 -7.72 6.42 2.50
C LEU A 79 -8.02 7.88 2.11
N ILE A 80 -9.19 8.11 1.50
CA ILE A 80 -9.74 9.43 1.17
C ILE A 80 -11.22 9.47 1.53
N LYS A 81 -11.79 10.68 1.61
CA LYS A 81 -13.23 10.90 1.81
C LYS A 81 -13.97 10.91 0.47
#